data_AF-A0A5D3Y6D6-F1
#
_entry.id   AF-A0A5D3Y6D6-F1
#
_cell.length_a   1.000
_cell.length_b   1.000
_cell.length_c   1.000
_cell.angle_alpha   90.00
_cell.angle_beta   90.00
_cell.angle_gamma   90.00
#
_symmetry.space_group_name_H-M   'P 1'
#
loop_
_entity.id
_entity.type
_entity.pdbx_description
1 polymer ?
#
loop_
_entity_poly.entity_id
_entity_poly.type
_entity_poly.pdbx_seq_one_letter_code
_entity_poly.pdbx_strand_id
1 'polypeptide(L)'
;MIKKLTLLMIGITLGSLVGCAQMNTIGSIQSNEAYSAKLRNIDPNNHDAIAKHYEDAANEMKAKLQEQKKLLEEYEGHSNAYGRRGQDRQSHITAKIRQYENSIKENLKEASIHRKMAEEEKRELGFNK
;
A
#
# COMPACT_ATOMS: atom_id res chain seq x y z
N MET A 1 -18.02 -38.10 46.68
CA MET A 1 -17.39 -36.88 46.12
C MET A 1 -17.13 -37.04 44.61
N ILE A 2 -18.18 -37.25 43.80
CA ILE A 2 -18.03 -37.41 42.33
C ILE A 2 -18.95 -36.43 41.57
N LYS A 3 -20.07 -35.98 42.17
CA LYS A 3 -21.01 -35.04 41.55
C LYS A 3 -20.57 -33.56 41.53
N LYS A 4 -19.59 -33.17 42.35
CA LYS A 4 -19.01 -31.80 42.32
C LYS A 4 -17.95 -31.63 41.23
N LEU A 5 -17.40 -32.73 40.72
CA LEU A 5 -16.35 -32.71 39.70
C LEU A 5 -16.94 -32.54 38.29
N THR A 6 -18.17 -33.02 38.05
CA THR A 6 -18.84 -32.90 36.75
C THR A 6 -19.43 -31.50 36.49
N LEU A 7 -19.75 -30.73 37.55
CA LEU A 7 -20.30 -29.38 37.43
C LEU A 7 -19.26 -28.29 37.14
N LEU A 8 -17.97 -28.59 37.31
CA LEU A 8 -16.90 -27.62 37.08
C LEU A 8 -16.39 -27.63 35.62
N MET A 9 -16.78 -28.63 34.81
CA MET A 9 -16.32 -28.77 33.42
C MET A 9 -17.28 -28.20 32.37
N ILE A 10 -18.37 -27.55 32.78
CA ILE A 10 -19.36 -26.93 31.87
C ILE A 10 -19.03 -25.44 31.59
N GLY A 11 -18.10 -24.84 32.32
CA GLY A 11 -17.82 -23.39 32.28
C GLY A 11 -16.74 -22.91 31.31
N ILE A 12 -16.16 -23.75 30.45
CA ILE A 12 -15.05 -23.35 29.57
C ILE A 12 -15.24 -23.92 28.15
N THR A 13 -16.26 -23.45 27.44
CA THR A 13 -16.30 -23.56 25.96
C THR A 13 -16.73 -22.28 25.26
N LEU A 14 -16.90 -21.16 26.00
CA LEU A 14 -17.04 -19.83 25.39
C LEU A 14 -15.67 -19.17 25.28
N GLY A 15 -15.07 -19.24 24.11
CA GLY A 15 -13.91 -18.43 23.81
C GLY A 15 -13.00 -19.03 22.76
N SER A 16 -13.38 -18.91 21.49
CA SER A 16 -12.49 -18.44 20.41
C SER A 16 -13.17 -18.65 19.06
N LEU A 17 -13.98 -17.69 18.64
CA LEU A 17 -13.89 -17.25 17.24
C LEU A 17 -12.92 -16.07 17.24
N VAL A 18 -11.62 -16.37 17.30
CA VAL A 18 -10.64 -15.44 16.75
C VAL A 18 -10.90 -15.49 15.26
N GLY A 19 -11.71 -14.54 14.77
CA GLY A 19 -11.81 -14.30 13.36
C GLY A 19 -10.41 -14.05 12.83
N CYS A 20 -9.88 -14.98 12.04
CA CYS A 20 -8.76 -14.70 11.17
C CYS A 20 -9.24 -13.75 10.06
N ALA A 21 -9.55 -12.50 10.42
CA ALA A 21 -9.56 -11.41 9.47
C ALA A 21 -8.10 -10.99 9.26
N GLN A 22 -7.27 -11.89 8.74
CA GLN A 22 -6.07 -11.47 8.06
C GLN A 22 -6.54 -11.02 6.67
N MET A 23 -7.09 -9.79 6.62
CA MET A 23 -7.21 -9.08 5.36
C MET A 23 -5.78 -8.96 4.86
N ASN A 24 -5.46 -9.76 3.84
CA ASN A 24 -4.13 -9.81 3.26
C ASN A 24 -3.79 -8.43 2.69
N THR A 25 -3.10 -7.62 3.50
CA THR A 25 -2.32 -6.44 3.09
C THR A 25 -1.06 -6.89 2.32
N ILE A 26 -1.09 -8.05 1.66
CA ILE A 26 0.07 -8.64 1.00
C ILE A 26 0.44 -7.84 -0.25
N GLY A 27 -0.52 -7.16 -0.88
CA GLY A 27 -0.26 -6.33 -2.07
C GLY A 27 0.42 -4.98 -1.78
N SER A 28 0.16 -4.36 -0.61
CA SER A 28 0.75 -3.05 -0.28
C SER A 28 2.06 -3.15 0.50
N ILE A 29 2.31 -4.25 1.24
CA ILE A 29 3.54 -4.39 2.03
C ILE A 29 4.75 -4.53 1.11
N GLN A 30 4.69 -5.36 0.06
CA GLN A 30 5.91 -5.73 -0.66
C GLN A 30 6.57 -4.59 -1.44
N SER A 31 5.78 -3.65 -1.97
CA SER A 31 6.34 -2.44 -2.63
C SER A 31 6.73 -1.37 -1.62
N ASN A 32 5.99 -1.24 -0.52
CA ASN A 32 6.25 -0.22 0.50
C ASN A 32 7.43 -0.61 1.42
N GLU A 33 7.70 -1.89 1.62
CA GLU A 33 8.81 -2.38 2.44
C GLU A 33 10.18 -2.12 1.80
N ALA A 34 10.32 -2.38 0.49
CA ALA A 34 11.57 -2.07 -0.23
C ALA A 34 11.84 -0.56 -0.28
N TYR A 35 10.81 0.26 -0.55
CA TYR A 35 10.94 1.71 -0.55
C TYR A 35 11.18 2.27 0.86
N SER A 36 10.48 1.79 1.89
CA SER A 36 10.75 2.22 3.27
C SER A 36 12.16 1.85 3.74
N ALA A 37 12.70 0.71 3.32
CA ALA A 37 14.09 0.36 3.57
C ALA A 37 15.07 1.30 2.85
N LYS A 38 14.79 1.64 1.58
CA LYS A 38 15.61 2.61 0.83
C LYS A 38 15.58 3.99 1.47
N LEU A 39 14.40 4.46 1.89
CA LEU A 39 14.21 5.73 2.59
C LEU A 39 15.02 5.84 3.88
N ARG A 40 15.11 4.75 4.67
CA ARG A 40 15.90 4.70 5.91
C ARG A 40 17.41 4.93 5.70
N ASN A 41 17.91 4.70 4.49
CA ASN A 41 19.32 4.91 4.16
C ASN A 41 19.61 6.31 3.59
N ILE A 42 18.58 7.15 3.42
CA ILE A 42 18.73 8.53 2.98
C ILE A 42 18.94 9.40 4.22
N ASP A 43 19.89 10.33 4.15
CA ASP A 43 20.08 11.34 5.18
C ASP A 43 18.75 12.12 5.39
N PRO A 44 18.19 12.15 6.61
CA PRO A 44 16.95 12.85 6.91
C PRO A 44 16.94 14.34 6.53
N ASN A 45 18.11 14.99 6.54
CA ASN A 45 18.26 16.40 6.17
C ASN A 45 18.43 16.61 4.66
N ASN A 46 18.70 15.55 3.90
CA ASN A 46 18.81 15.65 2.44
C ASN A 46 17.43 15.59 1.79
N HIS A 47 16.70 16.69 1.88
CA HIS A 47 15.33 16.78 1.36
C HIS A 47 15.25 16.58 -0.16
N ASP A 48 16.28 16.94 -0.94
CA ASP A 48 16.34 16.63 -2.38
C ASP A 48 16.38 15.11 -2.65
N ALA A 49 17.16 14.36 -1.87
CA ALA A 49 17.23 12.91 -2.00
C ALA A 49 15.93 12.21 -1.57
N ILE A 50 15.30 12.70 -0.50
CA ILE A 50 14.00 12.18 -0.06
C ILE A 50 12.90 12.48 -1.10
N ALA A 51 12.87 13.69 -1.67
CA ALA A 51 11.93 14.03 -2.72
C ALA A 51 12.06 13.10 -3.93
N LYS A 52 13.30 12.88 -4.39
CA LYS A 52 13.60 11.97 -5.50
C LYS A 52 13.13 10.53 -5.22
N HIS A 53 13.32 10.05 -3.99
CA HIS A 53 12.86 8.72 -3.60
C HIS A 53 11.34 8.55 -3.79
N TYR A 54 10.55 9.53 -3.35
CA TYR A 54 9.10 9.52 -3.55
C TYR A 54 8.70 9.72 -5.02
N GLU A 55 9.44 10.51 -5.80
CA GLU A 55 9.24 10.64 -7.26
C GLU A 55 9.47 9.31 -7.98
N ASP A 56 10.55 8.59 -7.63
CA ASP A 56 10.86 7.27 -8.18
C ASP A 56 9.76 6.26 -7.84
N ALA A 57 9.28 6.25 -6.59
CA ALA A 57 8.14 5.41 -6.17
C ALA A 57 6.88 5.70 -7.00
N ALA A 58 6.55 6.98 -7.17
CA ALA A 58 5.42 7.39 -7.98
C ALA A 58 5.54 6.90 -9.43
N ASN A 59 6.74 6.96 -10.01
CA ASN A 59 6.98 6.51 -11.38
C ASN A 59 6.85 4.99 -11.54
N GLU A 60 7.34 4.21 -10.58
CA GLU A 60 7.15 2.75 -10.59
C GLU A 60 5.66 2.39 -10.53
N MET A 61 4.90 3.07 -9.66
CA MET A 61 3.46 2.83 -9.53
C MET A 61 2.67 3.28 -10.76
N LYS A 62 3.12 4.33 -11.47
CA LYS A 62 2.54 4.69 -12.78
C LYS A 62 2.71 3.56 -13.80
N ALA A 63 3.88 2.93 -13.85
CA ALA A 63 4.11 1.80 -14.75
C ALA A 63 3.18 0.62 -14.41
N LYS A 64 3.07 0.27 -13.12
CA LYS A 64 2.14 -0.77 -12.64
C LYS A 64 0.67 -0.42 -12.90
N LEU A 65 0.28 0.84 -12.74
CA LEU A 65 -1.07 1.34 -13.05
C LEU A 65 -1.40 1.15 -14.53
N GLN A 66 -0.47 1.48 -15.43
CA GLN A 66 -0.65 1.27 -16.87
C GLN A 66 -0.84 -0.21 -17.22
N GLU A 67 -0.08 -1.10 -16.59
CA GLU A 67 -0.25 -2.55 -16.75
C GLU A 67 -1.67 -3.00 -16.33
N GLN A 68 -2.14 -2.57 -15.15
CA GLN A 68 -3.48 -2.92 -14.69
C GLN A 68 -4.59 -2.34 -15.57
N LYS A 69 -4.41 -1.13 -16.12
CA LYS A 69 -5.36 -0.53 -17.06
C LYS A 69 -5.46 -1.33 -18.36
N LYS A 70 -4.34 -1.79 -18.90
CA LYS A 70 -4.31 -2.68 -20.08
C LYS A 70 -4.99 -4.02 -19.81
N LEU A 71 -4.72 -4.62 -18.64
CA LEU A 71 -5.38 -5.87 -18.23
C LEU A 71 -6.89 -5.70 -18.08
N LEU A 72 -7.36 -4.55 -17.58
CA LEU A 72 -8.78 -4.25 -17.48
C LEU A 72 -9.43 -4.15 -18.87
N GLU A 73 -8.79 -3.43 -19.78
CA GLU A 73 -9.26 -3.26 -21.17
C GLU A 73 -9.36 -4.62 -21.90
N GLU A 74 -8.33 -5.46 -21.80
CA GLU A 74 -8.33 -6.81 -22.37
C GLU A 74 -9.47 -7.67 -21.79
N TYR A 75 -9.67 -7.58 -20.48
CA TYR A 75 -10.72 -8.31 -19.78
C TYR A 75 -12.13 -7.86 -20.22
N GLU A 76 -12.37 -6.55 -20.27
CA GLU A 76 -13.65 -5.97 -20.67
C GLU A 76 -14.00 -6.31 -22.13
N GLY A 77 -13.00 -6.33 -23.02
CA GLY A 77 -13.14 -6.74 -24.42
C GLY A 77 -13.53 -8.22 -24.61
N HIS A 78 -13.30 -9.08 -23.62
CA HIS A 78 -13.63 -10.51 -23.67
C HIS A 78 -14.55 -10.96 -22.51
N SER A 79 -15.30 -10.01 -21.92
CA SER A 79 -16.10 -10.22 -20.70
C SER A 79 -17.05 -11.43 -20.77
N ASN A 80 -17.63 -11.71 -21.93
CA ASN A 80 -18.53 -12.85 -22.17
C ASN A 80 -17.86 -14.23 -21.99
N ALA A 81 -16.53 -14.32 -22.10
CA ALA A 81 -15.79 -15.58 -22.07
C ALA A 81 -15.45 -16.07 -20.65
N TYR A 82 -15.53 -15.20 -19.63
CA TYR A 82 -14.94 -15.48 -18.31
C TYR A 82 -15.93 -15.93 -17.22
N GLY A 83 -17.24 -15.78 -17.44
CA GLY A 83 -18.28 -16.17 -16.48
C GLY A 83 -18.07 -15.55 -15.08
N ARG A 84 -18.57 -16.21 -14.03
CA ARG A 84 -18.52 -15.70 -12.64
C ARG A 84 -17.10 -15.41 -12.13
N ARG A 85 -16.12 -16.24 -12.47
CA ARG A 85 -14.71 -16.05 -12.08
C ARG A 85 -14.08 -14.80 -12.72
N GLY A 86 -14.65 -14.33 -13.82
CA GLY A 86 -14.25 -13.08 -14.44
C GLY A 86 -14.61 -11.85 -13.60
N GLN A 87 -15.80 -11.83 -12.99
CA GLN A 87 -16.25 -10.70 -12.16
C GLN A 87 -15.32 -10.46 -10.95
N ASP A 88 -14.83 -11.55 -10.34
CA ASP A 88 -13.84 -11.50 -9.27
C ASP A 88 -12.52 -10.87 -9.77
N ARG A 89 -12.05 -11.25 -10.97
CA ARG A 89 -10.84 -10.67 -11.58
C ARG A 89 -11.00 -9.19 -11.89
N GLN A 90 -12.12 -8.76 -12.47
CA GLN A 90 -12.37 -7.34 -12.77
C GLN A 90 -12.34 -6.49 -11.49
N SER A 91 -12.97 -6.99 -10.42
CA SER A 91 -12.98 -6.32 -9.12
C SER A 91 -11.58 -6.19 -8.55
N HIS A 92 -10.75 -7.24 -8.65
CA HIS A 92 -9.36 -7.19 -8.21
C HIS A 92 -8.51 -6.21 -9.02
N ILE A 93 -8.63 -6.19 -10.35
CA ILE A 93 -7.90 -5.26 -11.22
C ILE A 93 -8.31 -3.82 -10.89
N THR A 94 -9.61 -3.56 -10.75
CA THR A 94 -10.15 -2.25 -10.38
C THR A 94 -9.63 -1.78 -9.01
N ALA A 95 -9.57 -2.68 -8.03
CA ALA A 95 -9.01 -2.38 -6.71
C ALA A 95 -7.52 -2.00 -6.80
N LYS A 96 -6.73 -2.72 -7.59
CA LYS A 96 -5.31 -2.39 -7.82
C LYS A 96 -5.12 -1.05 -8.53
N ILE A 97 -5.95 -0.72 -9.52
CA ILE A 97 -5.94 0.58 -10.19
C ILE A 97 -6.12 1.71 -9.17
N ARG A 98 -7.18 1.62 -8.34
CA ARG A 98 -7.45 2.61 -7.29
C ARG A 98 -6.30 2.71 -6.28
N GLN A 99 -5.72 1.58 -5.90
CA GLN A 99 -4.58 1.54 -5.00
C GLN A 99 -3.38 2.30 -5.59
N TYR A 100 -2.98 2.01 -6.83
CA TYR A 100 -1.85 2.69 -7.45
C TYR A 100 -2.12 4.17 -7.67
N GLU A 101 -3.34 4.57 -8.04
CA GLU A 101 -3.70 5.99 -8.18
C GLU A 101 -3.55 6.74 -6.84
N ASN A 102 -4.03 6.16 -5.74
CA ASN A 102 -3.87 6.74 -4.40
C ASN A 102 -2.40 6.83 -4.02
N SER A 103 -1.63 5.76 -4.20
CA SER A 103 -0.22 5.77 -3.82
C SER A 103 0.62 6.73 -4.68
N ILE A 104 0.33 6.88 -5.98
CA ILE A 104 0.97 7.90 -6.84
C ILE A 104 0.69 9.30 -6.26
N LYS A 105 -0.56 9.59 -5.89
CA LYS A 105 -0.94 10.89 -5.32
C LYS A 105 -0.20 11.16 -4.01
N GLU A 106 -0.14 10.17 -3.12
CA GLU A 106 0.55 10.29 -1.83
C GLU A 106 2.05 10.52 -2.02
N ASN A 107 2.71 9.73 -2.88
CA ASN A 107 4.14 9.86 -3.12
C ASN A 107 4.48 11.20 -3.78
N LEU A 108 3.70 11.67 -4.76
CA LEU A 108 3.91 12.99 -5.35
C LEU A 108 3.67 14.14 -4.37
N LYS A 109 2.76 13.97 -3.41
CA LYS A 109 2.54 14.94 -2.33
C LYS A 109 3.77 15.01 -1.42
N GLU A 110 4.28 13.88 -0.95
CA GLU A 110 5.49 13.84 -0.10
C GLU A 110 6.71 14.40 -0.84
N ALA A 111 6.90 14.02 -2.12
CA ALA A 111 7.95 14.60 -2.95
C ALA A 111 7.86 16.13 -3.02
N SER A 112 6.66 16.68 -3.22
CA SER A 112 6.46 18.13 -3.28
C SER A 112 6.80 18.83 -1.96
N ILE A 113 6.44 18.22 -0.83
CA ILE A 113 6.78 18.76 0.50
C ILE A 113 8.30 18.82 0.65
N HIS A 114 9.01 17.75 0.34
CA HIS A 114 10.46 17.70 0.44
C HIS A 114 11.18 18.64 -0.55
N ARG A 115 10.66 18.83 -1.77
CA ARG A 115 11.19 19.85 -2.69
C ARG A 115 11.11 21.26 -2.10
N LYS A 116 9.99 21.61 -1.48
CA LYS A 116 9.82 22.92 -0.83
C LYS A 116 10.81 23.10 0.31
N MET A 117 10.98 22.10 1.17
CA MET A 117 11.96 22.17 2.26
C MET A 117 13.39 22.34 1.74
N ALA A 118 13.76 21.65 0.65
CA ALA A 118 15.07 21.83 0.02
C ALA A 118 15.27 23.24 -0.59
N GLU A 119 14.20 23.84 -1.15
CA GLU A 119 14.22 25.22 -1.64
C GLU A 119 14.34 26.24 -0.51
N GLU A 120 13.61 26.03 0.59
CA GLU A 120 13.67 26.86 1.80
C GLU A 120 15.05 26.81 2.46
N GLU A 121 15.65 25.63 2.59
CA GLU A 121 17.01 25.46 3.13
C GLU A 121 18.05 26.21 2.27
N LYS A 122 17.99 26.06 0.94
CA LYS A 122 18.88 26.80 0.02
C LYS A 122 18.70 28.31 0.14
N ARG A 123 17.46 28.75 0.34
CA ARG A 123 17.11 30.15 0.53
C ARG A 123 17.74 30.68 1.82
N GLU A 124 17.54 30.00 2.95
CA GLU A 124 18.11 30.38 4.24
C GLU A 124 19.65 30.42 4.22
N LEU A 125 20.29 29.41 3.63
CA LEU A 125 21.75 29.38 3.45
C LEU A 125 22.25 30.54 2.57
N GLY A 126 21.47 30.94 1.56
CA GLY A 126 21.76 32.08 0.70
C GLY A 126 21.54 33.45 1.36
N PHE A 127 20.65 33.56 2.34
CA PHE A 127 20.42 34.79 3.13
C PHE A 127 21.38 34.96 4.30
N ASN A 128 22.00 33.88 4.77
CA ASN A 128 22.99 33.88 5.85
C ASN A 128 24.45 34.03 5.36
N LYS A 129 24.65 34.45 4.10
CA LYS A 129 25.95 34.68 3.46
C LYS A 129 26.05 36.12 2.97
#